data_AF-A0A432QF26-F1
#
_entry.id   AF-A0A432QF26-F1
#
_cell.length_a   1.000
_cell.length_b   1.000
_cell.length_c   1.000
_cell.angle_alpha   90.00
_cell.angle_beta   90.00
_cell.angle_gamma   90.00
#
_symmetry.space_group_name_H-M   'P 1'
#
loop_
_entity.id
_entity.type
_entity.pdbx_description
1 polymer ?
#
loop_
_entity_poly.entity_id
_entity_poly.type
_entity_poly.pdbx_seq_one_letter_code
_entity_poly.pdbx_strand_id
1 'polypeptide(L)'
;MQQTIKEILRNPSIGRELTVCGWVRTRRDSGSLSFVEINDGSCLSNLQVIADSGLENFADEIKKLSTGSSVEVCGTLVASPAKGQEVELQAGKVTVLGYADPATYPLQKKRHSFEFLRTITHLRPRTNALGAVSRLRSALGSGIHEFFADHGFYQVHTPIITTSDCEGAGEMFTVTALDTGQLGGPDPFANDFFGRRAGLTVSGQLQAEVYAMALGRVYTFGPTFRAENSNTSRHLAEFWMVEPEMAFCDLACNMDVAESLIQTVISKILDSCPDDLNLFDRFVAKGLVNKLETTCAQPFVRLTYTEAIDILQEAQGKGGREFEVPVSWGMDMQAEHERFLCEEVARRPVIVTNYPWAIKPFYMRLNEGEKTVAAMDILVPGIGEL
;
A
#
# COMPACT_ATOMS: atom_id res chain seq x y z
N MET A 1 11.25 -21.17 -16.33
CA MET A 1 10.98 -19.73 -16.45
C MET A 1 12.28 -19.03 -16.82
N GLN A 2 12.24 -17.97 -17.63
CA GLN A 2 13.40 -17.09 -17.82
C GLN A 2 13.74 -16.42 -16.49
N GLN A 3 15.03 -16.19 -16.22
CA GLN A 3 15.47 -15.50 -15.00
C GLN A 3 15.12 -14.01 -15.07
N THR A 4 14.62 -13.48 -13.97
CA THR A 4 14.39 -12.05 -13.79
C THR A 4 15.71 -11.32 -13.52
N ILE A 5 15.75 -10.02 -13.78
CA ILE A 5 16.90 -9.16 -13.44
C ILE A 5 17.19 -9.22 -11.94
N LYS A 6 16.16 -9.26 -11.08
CA LYS A 6 16.32 -9.44 -9.63
C LYS A 6 17.08 -10.72 -9.28
N GLU A 7 16.77 -11.85 -9.92
CA GLU A 7 17.46 -13.12 -9.67
C GLU A 7 18.91 -13.08 -10.15
N ILE A 8 19.14 -12.51 -11.34
CA ILE A 8 20.47 -12.36 -11.93
C ILE A 8 21.37 -11.50 -11.03
N LEU A 9 20.86 -10.37 -10.54
CA LEU A 9 21.63 -9.44 -9.72
C LEU A 9 21.87 -9.97 -8.29
N ARG A 10 20.94 -10.75 -7.73
CA ARG A 10 21.12 -11.34 -6.40
C ARG A 10 22.08 -12.54 -6.39
N ASN A 11 22.08 -13.34 -7.46
CA ASN A 11 22.89 -14.54 -7.58
C ASN A 11 23.55 -14.61 -8.98
N PRO A 12 24.59 -13.80 -9.24
CA PRO A 12 25.18 -13.69 -10.57
C PRO A 12 25.91 -14.96 -11.00
N SER A 13 25.49 -15.54 -12.13
CA SER A 13 26.15 -16.69 -12.77
C SER A 13 27.13 -16.24 -13.86
N ILE A 14 28.28 -15.71 -13.46
CA ILE A 14 29.31 -15.17 -14.37
C ILE A 14 29.79 -16.23 -15.37
N GLY A 15 29.99 -15.82 -16.62
CA GLY A 15 30.43 -16.67 -17.73
C GLY A 15 29.32 -17.52 -18.36
N ARG A 16 28.08 -17.41 -17.87
CA ARG A 16 26.92 -18.08 -18.48
C ARG A 16 26.24 -17.17 -19.49
N GLU A 17 25.75 -17.81 -20.55
CA GLU A 17 24.84 -17.18 -21.50
C GLU A 17 23.43 -17.15 -20.90
N LEU A 18 22.78 -15.99 -20.97
CA LEU A 18 21.46 -15.73 -20.43
C LEU A 18 20.62 -14.98 -21.47
N THR A 19 19.30 -15.16 -21.39
CA THR A 19 18.33 -14.36 -22.12
C THR A 19 17.55 -13.50 -21.14
N VAL A 20 17.54 -12.19 -21.37
CA VAL A 20 16.85 -11.20 -20.53
C VAL A 20 15.88 -10.38 -21.37
N CYS A 21 14.67 -10.21 -20.87
CA CYS A 21 13.64 -9.38 -21.48
C CYS A 21 13.33 -8.20 -20.56
N GLY A 22 13.08 -7.03 -21.14
CA GLY A 22 12.66 -5.86 -20.35
C GLY A 22 12.51 -4.60 -21.17
N TRP A 23 12.41 -3.48 -20.46
CA TRP A 23 12.28 -2.15 -21.05
C TRP A 23 13.54 -1.32 -20.84
N VAL A 24 13.96 -0.63 -21.90
CA VAL A 24 15.08 0.29 -21.88
C VAL A 24 14.77 1.46 -20.95
N ARG A 25 15.61 1.66 -19.93
CA ARG A 25 15.57 2.81 -19.01
C ARG A 25 16.39 3.97 -19.55
N THR A 26 17.59 3.65 -20.00
CA THR A 26 18.50 4.61 -20.61
C THR A 26 19.35 3.92 -21.66
N ARG A 27 19.81 4.69 -22.64
CA ARG A 27 20.83 4.30 -23.61
C ARG A 27 21.89 5.39 -23.67
N ARG A 28 23.17 5.00 -23.71
CA ARG A 28 24.28 5.90 -24.01
C ARG A 28 25.23 5.23 -24.98
N ASP A 29 25.66 5.99 -25.97
CA ASP A 29 26.58 5.51 -27.00
C ASP A 29 27.99 6.07 -26.72
N SER A 30 29.03 5.23 -26.83
CA SER A 30 30.43 5.63 -26.68
C SER A 30 31.32 4.81 -27.63
N GLY A 31 31.90 5.48 -28.63
CA GLY A 31 32.71 4.81 -29.64
C GLY A 31 31.92 3.73 -30.39
N SER A 32 32.42 2.50 -30.35
CA SER A 32 31.79 1.32 -30.96
C SER A 32 30.74 0.64 -30.07
N LEU A 33 30.52 1.13 -28.85
CA LEU A 33 29.64 0.49 -27.86
C LEU A 33 28.36 1.30 -27.62
N SER A 34 27.27 0.59 -27.38
CA SER A 34 26.03 1.12 -26.81
C SER A 34 25.77 0.48 -25.44
N PHE A 35 25.66 1.32 -24.43
CA PHE A 35 25.36 0.95 -23.05
C PHE A 35 23.85 1.11 -22.84
N VAL A 36 23.14 -0.01 -22.73
CA VAL A 36 21.68 -0.05 -22.58
C VAL A 36 21.37 -0.52 -21.16
N GLU A 37 20.67 0.30 -20.38
CA GLU A 37 20.15 -0.11 -19.08
C GLU A 37 18.74 -0.68 -19.26
N ILE A 38 18.53 -1.92 -18.86
CA ILE A 38 17.24 -2.63 -18.97
C ILE A 38 16.67 -2.85 -17.56
N ASN A 39 15.35 -2.71 -17.43
CA ASN A 39 14.61 -3.11 -16.23
C ASN A 39 13.34 -3.87 -16.63
N ASP A 40 13.03 -4.91 -15.88
CA ASP A 40 11.88 -5.81 -16.10
C ASP A 40 10.79 -5.63 -15.01
N GLY A 41 10.98 -4.67 -14.10
CA GLY A 41 10.09 -4.40 -12.97
C GLY A 41 10.31 -5.28 -11.74
N SER A 42 11.12 -6.35 -11.84
CA SER A 42 11.34 -7.31 -10.75
C SER A 42 12.04 -6.70 -9.53
N CYS A 43 12.91 -5.71 -9.75
CA CYS A 43 13.57 -4.92 -8.72
C CYS A 43 13.78 -3.46 -9.16
N LEU A 44 14.27 -2.62 -8.24
CA LEU A 44 14.61 -1.23 -8.53
C LEU A 44 15.83 -1.10 -9.47
N SER A 45 16.82 -1.98 -9.31
CA SER A 45 18.07 -1.96 -10.06
C SER A 45 17.89 -2.33 -11.52
N ASN A 46 18.73 -1.76 -12.38
CA ASN A 46 18.78 -2.07 -13.81
C ASN A 46 19.90 -3.08 -14.09
N LEU A 47 19.74 -3.89 -15.13
CA LEU A 47 20.85 -4.65 -15.71
C LEU A 47 21.48 -3.82 -16.84
N GLN A 48 22.79 -3.58 -16.76
CA GLN A 48 23.53 -2.98 -17.87
C GLN A 48 23.79 -4.04 -18.95
N VAL A 49 23.48 -3.69 -20.19
CA VAL A 49 23.79 -4.45 -21.39
C VAL A 49 24.80 -3.67 -22.23
N ILE A 50 25.85 -4.34 -22.66
CA ILE A 50 26.85 -3.82 -23.59
C ILE A 50 26.58 -4.41 -24.97
N ALA A 51 26.16 -3.55 -25.90
CA ALA A 51 26.03 -3.91 -27.31
C ALA A 51 27.20 -3.32 -28.09
N ASP A 52 27.95 -4.17 -28.80
CA ASP A 52 29.05 -3.74 -29.66
C ASP A 52 28.61 -3.57 -31.12
N SER A 53 29.34 -2.71 -31.84
CA SER A 53 29.13 -2.42 -33.25
C SER A 53 29.22 -3.62 -34.20
N GLY A 54 29.79 -4.75 -33.76
CA GLY A 54 29.79 -6.01 -34.50
C GLY A 54 28.42 -6.70 -34.59
N LEU A 55 27.41 -6.27 -33.82
CA LEU A 55 26.05 -6.81 -33.93
C LEU A 55 25.38 -6.34 -35.24
N GLU A 56 24.76 -7.28 -35.96
CA GLU A 56 24.17 -7.03 -37.29
C GLU A 56 23.17 -5.86 -37.32
N ASN A 57 22.34 -5.73 -36.29
CA ASN A 57 21.32 -4.68 -36.18
C ASN A 57 21.79 -3.45 -35.36
N PHE A 58 23.09 -3.29 -35.12
CA PHE A 58 23.60 -2.21 -34.27
C PHE A 58 23.25 -0.82 -34.78
N ALA A 59 23.56 -0.53 -36.04
CA ALA A 59 23.33 0.79 -36.63
C ALA A 59 21.83 1.07 -36.87
N ASP A 60 21.07 0.04 -37.26
CA ASP A 60 19.71 0.20 -37.76
C ASP A 60 18.64 0.09 -36.68
N GLU A 61 18.89 -0.64 -35.59
CA GLU A 61 17.91 -0.86 -34.51
C GLU A 61 18.45 -0.42 -33.14
N ILE A 62 19.62 -0.93 -32.72
CA ILE A 62 20.14 -0.70 -31.36
C ILE A 62 20.38 0.80 -31.12
N LYS A 63 20.98 1.51 -32.08
CA LYS A 63 21.17 2.98 -32.02
C LYS A 63 19.86 3.79 -32.05
N LYS A 64 18.71 3.15 -32.30
CA LYS A 64 17.39 3.80 -32.28
C LYS A 64 16.61 3.50 -30.99
N LEU A 65 17.09 2.60 -30.12
CA LEU A 65 16.44 2.24 -28.85
C LEU A 65 16.27 3.42 -27.89
N SER A 66 15.04 3.82 -27.64
CA SER A 66 14.70 4.90 -26.71
C SER A 66 14.24 4.37 -25.35
N THR A 67 14.15 5.27 -24.37
CA THR A 67 13.47 5.00 -23.10
C THR A 67 12.06 4.46 -23.34
N GLY A 68 11.74 3.31 -22.75
CA GLY A 68 10.46 2.64 -22.88
C GLY A 68 10.37 1.61 -24.00
N SER A 69 11.38 1.50 -24.87
CA SER A 69 11.47 0.42 -25.86
C SER A 69 11.59 -0.94 -25.17
N SER A 70 10.92 -1.97 -25.68
CA SER A 70 11.02 -3.34 -25.17
C SER A 70 12.00 -4.16 -25.99
N VAL A 71 12.85 -4.92 -25.31
CA VAL A 71 13.92 -5.70 -25.93
C VAL A 71 14.02 -7.08 -25.30
N GLU A 72 14.48 -8.04 -26.09
CA GLU A 72 15.04 -9.32 -25.67
C GLU A 72 16.54 -9.31 -25.98
N VAL A 73 17.38 -9.68 -25.01
CA VAL A 73 18.83 -9.72 -25.16
C VAL A 73 19.35 -11.09 -24.77
N CYS A 74 20.05 -11.75 -25.69
CA CYS A 74 20.83 -12.95 -25.41
C CYS A 74 22.31 -12.57 -25.33
N GLY A 75 22.99 -12.94 -24.26
CA GLY A 75 24.37 -12.53 -24.04
C GLY A 75 25.05 -13.25 -22.90
N THR A 76 26.35 -13.00 -22.74
CA THR A 76 27.16 -13.59 -21.67
C THR A 76 27.24 -12.64 -20.48
N LEU A 77 26.90 -13.11 -19.28
CA LEU A 77 27.04 -12.32 -18.06
C LEU A 77 28.51 -12.28 -17.64
N VAL A 78 29.07 -11.08 -17.46
CA VAL A 78 30.47 -10.89 -17.07
C VAL A 78 30.56 -10.00 -15.83
N ALA A 79 31.70 -10.08 -15.13
CA ALA A 79 32.02 -9.09 -14.09
C ALA A 79 32.15 -7.70 -14.73
N SER A 80 31.48 -6.70 -14.17
CA SER A 80 31.59 -5.35 -14.73
C SER A 80 32.89 -4.68 -14.26
N PRO A 81 33.61 -3.98 -15.15
CA PRO A 81 34.77 -3.17 -14.77
C PRO A 81 34.37 -1.83 -14.12
N ALA A 82 33.09 -1.46 -14.15
CA ALA A 82 32.60 -0.16 -13.68
C ALA A 82 32.25 -0.15 -12.19
N LYS A 83 32.48 0.98 -11.52
CA LYS A 83 32.02 1.18 -10.14
C LYS A 83 30.49 1.28 -10.08
N GLY A 84 29.87 0.60 -9.12
CA GLY A 84 28.44 0.71 -8.83
C GLY A 84 27.56 -0.40 -9.43
N GLN A 85 28.16 -1.37 -10.12
CA GLN A 85 27.48 -2.57 -10.61
C GLN A 85 28.47 -3.74 -10.61
N GLU A 86 28.04 -4.91 -10.15
CA GLU A 86 28.93 -6.08 -10.03
C GLU A 86 29.05 -6.83 -11.35
N VAL A 87 27.99 -6.82 -12.15
CA VAL A 87 27.89 -7.56 -13.41
C VAL A 87 27.28 -6.72 -14.52
N GLU A 88 27.58 -7.09 -15.75
CA GLU A 88 26.97 -6.57 -16.97
C GLU A 88 26.79 -7.70 -17.99
N LEU A 89 25.86 -7.54 -18.93
CA LEU A 89 25.58 -8.53 -19.97
C LEU A 89 26.23 -8.08 -21.29
N GLN A 90 27.19 -8.86 -21.78
CA GLN A 90 27.77 -8.65 -23.11
C GLN A 90 26.81 -9.24 -24.14
N ALA A 91 26.14 -8.39 -24.92
CA ALA A 91 25.10 -8.82 -25.85
C ALA A 91 25.72 -9.59 -27.04
N GLY A 92 25.29 -10.84 -27.22
CA GLY A 92 25.53 -11.61 -28.44
C GLY A 92 24.42 -11.42 -29.47
N LYS A 93 23.20 -11.10 -29.01
CA LYS A 93 22.05 -10.78 -29.84
C LYS A 93 21.11 -9.83 -29.11
N VAL A 94 20.62 -8.81 -29.81
CA VAL A 94 19.55 -7.91 -29.32
C VAL A 94 18.39 -7.97 -30.30
N THR A 95 17.19 -8.27 -29.80
CA THR A 95 15.95 -8.26 -30.57
C THR A 95 15.05 -7.16 -30.04
N VAL A 96 14.70 -6.20 -30.89
CA VAL A 96 13.75 -5.14 -30.52
C VAL A 96 12.33 -5.67 -30.66
N LEU A 97 11.64 -5.83 -29.53
CA LEU A 97 10.26 -6.33 -29.47
C LEU A 97 9.26 -5.21 -29.76
N GLY A 98 9.62 -3.97 -29.44
CA GLY A 98 8.77 -2.81 -29.66
C GLY A 98 9.50 -1.50 -29.39
N TYR A 99 9.33 -0.53 -30.28
CA TYR A 99 9.89 0.82 -30.12
C TYR A 99 8.97 1.69 -29.28
N ALA A 100 9.57 2.61 -28.51
CA ALA A 100 8.84 3.73 -27.90
C ALA A 100 9.25 5.03 -28.61
N ASP A 101 8.32 5.74 -29.24
CA ASP A 101 8.68 7.00 -29.89
C ASP A 101 9.03 8.09 -28.85
N PRO A 102 10.26 8.64 -28.85
CA PRO A 102 10.66 9.69 -27.92
C PRO A 102 9.79 10.96 -28.00
N ALA A 103 9.13 11.24 -29.12
CA ALA A 103 8.28 12.41 -29.23
C ALA A 103 6.95 12.26 -28.48
N THR A 104 6.45 11.03 -28.35
CA THR A 104 5.11 10.74 -27.81
C THR A 104 5.15 9.99 -26.48
N TYR A 105 6.26 9.33 -26.13
CA TYR A 105 6.37 8.59 -24.87
C TYR A 105 6.36 9.54 -23.65
N PRO A 106 5.38 9.42 -22.72
CA PRO A 106 5.22 10.42 -21.67
C PRO A 106 6.26 10.31 -20.54
N LEU A 107 6.83 9.12 -20.32
CA LEU A 107 7.83 8.87 -19.28
C LEU A 107 9.26 9.13 -19.76
N GLN A 108 9.48 10.34 -20.26
CA GLN A 108 10.81 10.83 -20.62
C GLN A 108 11.77 10.78 -19.42
N LYS A 109 13.08 10.71 -19.70
CA LYS A 109 14.17 10.68 -18.69
C LYS A 109 14.32 12.03 -17.97
N LYS A 110 13.29 12.42 -17.22
CA LYS A 110 13.23 13.63 -16.40
C LYS A 110 12.36 13.35 -15.17
N ARG A 111 12.42 14.25 -14.18
CA ARG A 111 11.51 14.19 -13.04
C ARG A 111 10.10 14.53 -13.51
N HIS A 112 9.13 13.74 -13.04
CA HIS A 112 7.70 13.97 -13.23
C HIS A 112 7.05 14.19 -11.86
N SER A 113 6.04 15.06 -11.79
CA SER A 113 5.28 15.25 -10.55
C SER A 113 4.32 14.07 -10.33
N PHE A 114 3.92 13.84 -9.08
CA PHE A 114 2.92 12.79 -8.78
C PHE A 114 1.55 13.13 -9.39
N GLU A 115 1.22 14.42 -9.51
CA GLU A 115 0.01 14.93 -10.17
C GLU A 115 -0.02 14.50 -11.64
N PHE A 116 1.07 14.69 -12.38
CA PHE A 116 1.18 14.22 -13.76
C PHE A 116 1.09 12.69 -13.83
N LEU A 117 1.79 11.97 -12.94
CA LEU A 117 1.74 10.51 -12.94
C LEU A 117 0.32 9.96 -12.67
N ARG A 118 -0.53 10.68 -11.94
CA ARG A 118 -1.95 10.33 -11.75
C ARG A 118 -2.77 10.42 -13.04
N THR A 119 -2.35 11.20 -14.07
CA THR A 119 -3.07 11.28 -15.36
C THR A 119 -2.72 10.15 -16.32
N ILE A 120 -1.63 9.41 -16.07
CA ILE A 120 -1.15 8.30 -16.89
C ILE A 120 -1.04 7.00 -16.08
N THR A 121 -2.11 6.63 -15.39
CA THR A 121 -2.18 5.46 -14.48
C THR A 121 -1.72 4.14 -15.10
N HIS A 122 -1.96 3.96 -16.39
CA HIS A 122 -1.56 2.80 -17.18
C HIS A 122 -0.03 2.70 -17.43
N LEU A 123 0.72 3.80 -17.28
CA LEU A 123 2.19 3.82 -17.46
C LEU A 123 2.97 4.10 -16.19
N ARG A 124 2.40 4.84 -15.22
CA ARG A 124 3.11 5.25 -14.01
C ARG A 124 3.82 4.13 -13.23
N PRO A 125 3.35 2.86 -13.19
CA PRO A 125 4.08 1.78 -12.49
C PRO A 125 5.47 1.52 -13.05
N ARG A 126 5.76 1.97 -14.28
CA ARG A 126 7.09 1.88 -14.88
C ARG A 126 8.07 2.88 -14.26
N THR A 127 7.64 3.87 -13.49
CA THR A 127 8.57 4.79 -12.80
C THR A 127 9.19 4.11 -11.58
N ASN A 128 10.37 4.57 -11.13
CA ASN A 128 11.04 4.00 -9.96
C ASN A 128 10.13 4.05 -8.71
N ALA A 129 9.54 5.21 -8.42
CA ALA A 129 8.72 5.41 -7.24
C ALA A 129 7.46 4.53 -7.24
N LEU A 130 6.68 4.53 -8.33
CA LEU A 130 5.41 3.79 -8.35
C LEU A 130 5.63 2.28 -8.54
N GLY A 131 6.72 1.87 -9.19
CA GLY A 131 7.15 0.47 -9.20
C GLY A 131 7.52 -0.02 -7.80
N ALA A 132 8.24 0.81 -7.02
CA ALA A 132 8.58 0.52 -5.63
C ALA A 132 7.32 0.47 -4.73
N VAL A 133 6.35 1.38 -4.92
CA VAL A 133 5.05 1.30 -4.21
C VAL A 133 4.35 -0.02 -4.50
N SER A 134 4.28 -0.45 -5.76
CA SER A 134 3.62 -1.71 -6.12
C SER A 134 4.33 -2.93 -5.52
N ARG A 135 5.66 -2.97 -5.54
CA ARG A 135 6.43 -4.07 -4.92
C ARG A 135 6.28 -4.10 -3.40
N LEU A 136 6.33 -2.94 -2.73
CA LEU A 136 6.08 -2.85 -1.29
C LEU A 136 4.65 -3.28 -0.93
N ARG A 137 3.64 -2.82 -1.67
CA ARG A 137 2.24 -3.23 -1.45
C ARG A 137 2.06 -4.74 -1.61
N SER A 138 2.73 -5.34 -2.59
CA SER A 138 2.75 -6.80 -2.78
C SER A 138 3.40 -7.53 -1.60
N ALA A 139 4.58 -7.06 -1.15
CA ALA A 139 5.27 -7.64 0.00
C ALA A 139 4.48 -7.52 1.31
N LEU A 140 3.84 -6.37 1.54
CA LEU A 140 2.91 -6.14 2.65
C LEU A 140 1.73 -7.10 2.58
N GLY A 141 1.06 -7.22 1.43
CA GLY A 141 -0.06 -8.14 1.24
C GLY A 141 0.32 -9.59 1.53
N SER A 142 1.48 -10.05 1.01
CA SER A 142 2.02 -11.37 1.35
C SER A 142 2.29 -11.53 2.84
N GLY A 143 2.88 -10.51 3.47
CA GLY A 143 3.15 -10.51 4.91
C GLY A 143 1.90 -10.61 5.78
N ILE A 144 0.83 -9.93 5.38
CA ILE A 144 -0.47 -10.00 6.07
C ILE A 144 -1.02 -11.43 6.00
N HIS A 145 -1.01 -12.03 4.80
CA HIS A 145 -1.46 -13.41 4.62
C HIS A 145 -0.63 -14.42 5.40
N GLU A 146 0.70 -14.30 5.37
CA GLU A 146 1.62 -15.14 6.13
C GLU A 146 1.39 -15.01 7.64
N PHE A 147 1.27 -13.77 8.15
CA PHE A 147 0.98 -13.52 9.55
C PHE A 147 -0.31 -14.26 9.99
N PHE A 148 -1.40 -14.09 9.26
CA PHE A 148 -2.66 -14.74 9.62
C PHE A 148 -2.59 -16.27 9.52
N ALA A 149 -1.92 -16.80 8.50
CA ALA A 149 -1.71 -18.23 8.35
C ALA A 149 -0.91 -18.81 9.53
N ASP A 150 0.18 -18.16 9.93
CA ASP A 150 1.05 -18.57 11.04
C ASP A 150 0.34 -18.52 12.40
N HIS A 151 -0.69 -17.68 12.53
CA HIS A 151 -1.50 -17.53 13.75
C HIS A 151 -2.83 -18.32 13.73
N GLY A 152 -3.01 -19.18 12.73
CA GLY A 152 -4.14 -20.12 12.62
C GLY A 152 -5.47 -19.48 12.22
N PHE A 153 -5.43 -18.36 11.49
CA PHE A 153 -6.62 -17.73 10.94
C PHE A 153 -7.00 -18.34 9.60
N TYR A 154 -8.31 -18.36 9.31
CA TYR A 154 -8.83 -18.68 7.98
C TYR A 154 -9.21 -17.41 7.22
N GLN A 155 -8.75 -17.29 5.97
CA GLN A 155 -9.25 -16.24 5.09
C GLN A 155 -10.70 -16.54 4.69
N VAL A 156 -11.58 -15.55 4.86
CA VAL A 156 -12.97 -15.64 4.42
C VAL A 156 -13.26 -14.55 3.40
N HIS A 157 -14.00 -14.92 2.34
CA HIS A 157 -14.46 -13.98 1.32
C HIS A 157 -15.88 -13.55 1.65
N THR A 158 -16.00 -12.38 2.28
CA THR A 158 -17.28 -11.75 2.61
C THR A 158 -17.92 -11.10 1.37
N PRO A 159 -19.25 -10.99 1.31
CA PRO A 159 -19.95 -10.47 0.14
C PRO A 159 -19.68 -8.98 -0.05
N ILE A 160 -19.40 -8.58 -1.30
CA ILE A 160 -19.19 -7.17 -1.67
C ILE A 160 -20.51 -6.44 -1.90
N ILE A 161 -21.49 -7.11 -2.53
CA ILE A 161 -22.84 -6.56 -2.68
C ILE A 161 -23.63 -6.94 -1.44
N THR A 162 -24.21 -5.95 -0.79
CA THR A 162 -24.92 -6.11 0.48
C THR A 162 -26.23 -5.35 0.47
N THR A 163 -27.20 -5.82 1.26
CA THR A 163 -28.44 -5.09 1.57
C THR A 163 -28.43 -4.53 2.99
N SER A 164 -27.27 -4.58 3.63
CA SER A 164 -27.02 -4.15 5.01
C SER A 164 -25.98 -3.06 5.03
N ASP A 165 -26.22 -2.04 5.83
CA ASP A 165 -25.22 -1.03 6.18
C ASP A 165 -24.52 -1.46 7.47
N CYS A 166 -23.21 -1.71 7.39
CA CYS A 166 -22.40 -2.19 8.51
C CYS A 166 -22.10 -1.08 9.53
N GLU A 167 -21.95 0.16 9.07
CA GLU A 167 -21.58 1.30 9.92
C GLU A 167 -22.81 2.14 10.32
N GLY A 168 -23.94 1.98 9.62
CA GLY A 168 -25.25 2.54 9.99
C GLY A 168 -25.41 4.05 9.76
N ALA A 169 -24.36 4.71 9.25
CA ALA A 169 -24.30 6.15 9.04
C ALA A 169 -23.61 6.56 7.73
N GLY A 170 -23.12 5.61 6.93
CA GLY A 170 -22.30 5.87 5.75
C GLY A 170 -23.13 6.03 4.47
N GLU A 171 -22.72 6.97 3.61
CA GLU A 171 -23.23 6.99 2.24
C GLU A 171 -22.66 5.77 1.48
N MET A 172 -23.54 4.86 1.06
CA MET A 172 -23.19 3.66 0.28
C MET A 172 -23.47 3.85 -1.21
N PHE A 173 -22.58 3.33 -2.08
CA PHE A 173 -22.89 3.23 -3.50
C PHE A 173 -24.04 2.24 -3.71
N THR A 174 -25.04 2.63 -4.49
CA THR A 174 -26.16 1.75 -4.83
C THR A 174 -25.81 0.86 -6.01
N VAL A 175 -26.11 -0.44 -5.91
CA VAL A 175 -25.94 -1.43 -6.98
C VAL A 175 -27.32 -1.86 -7.44
N THR A 176 -27.63 -1.64 -8.72
CA THR A 176 -28.96 -1.88 -9.30
C THR A 176 -28.85 -2.39 -10.72
N ALA A 177 -29.79 -3.25 -11.13
CA ALA A 177 -29.94 -3.68 -12.52
C ALA A 177 -31.01 -2.85 -13.27
N LEU A 178 -31.64 -1.89 -12.59
CA LEU A 178 -32.63 -1.00 -13.16
C LEU A 178 -31.97 0.08 -14.03
N ASP A 179 -32.63 0.42 -15.13
CA ASP A 179 -32.28 1.62 -15.90
C ASP A 179 -32.59 2.88 -15.09
N THR A 180 -31.87 3.98 -15.35
CA THR A 180 -32.04 5.25 -14.62
C THR A 180 -33.47 5.79 -14.67
N GLY A 181 -34.19 5.54 -15.77
CA GLY A 181 -35.60 5.92 -15.93
C GLY A 181 -36.56 5.16 -15.01
N GLN A 182 -36.15 4.04 -14.42
CA GLN A 182 -36.96 3.20 -13.53
C GLN A 182 -36.78 3.56 -12.05
N LEU A 183 -35.83 4.45 -11.71
CA LEU A 183 -35.49 4.81 -10.32
C LEU A 183 -36.46 5.83 -9.69
N GLY A 184 -37.41 6.38 -10.44
CA GLY A 184 -38.29 7.47 -9.98
C GLY A 184 -39.53 7.05 -9.17
N GLY A 185 -39.74 5.74 -8.95
CA GLY A 185 -40.88 5.23 -8.18
C GLY A 185 -40.72 5.39 -6.66
N PRO A 186 -41.80 5.19 -5.87
CA PRO A 186 -41.75 5.27 -4.41
C PRO A 186 -40.92 4.15 -3.76
N ASP A 187 -40.85 2.98 -4.40
CA ASP A 187 -39.93 1.89 -4.06
C ASP A 187 -39.47 1.19 -5.35
N PRO A 188 -38.51 1.79 -6.08
CA PRO A 188 -38.07 1.24 -7.35
C PRO A 188 -37.37 -0.10 -7.16
N PHE A 189 -36.80 -0.36 -5.97
CA PHE A 189 -35.94 -1.49 -5.70
C PHE A 189 -36.70 -2.79 -5.36
N ALA A 190 -37.99 -2.73 -5.05
CA ALA A 190 -38.82 -3.92 -4.79
C ALA A 190 -38.79 -4.94 -5.93
N ASN A 191 -38.65 -4.48 -7.17
CA ASN A 191 -38.57 -5.32 -8.37
C ASN A 191 -37.17 -5.35 -9.01
N ASP A 192 -36.15 -4.87 -8.30
CA ASP A 192 -34.75 -4.96 -8.74
C ASP A 192 -34.19 -6.38 -8.52
N PHE A 193 -32.97 -6.63 -8.98
CA PHE A 193 -32.32 -7.94 -8.98
C PHE A 193 -32.32 -8.65 -7.61
N PHE A 194 -32.13 -7.90 -6.52
CA PHE A 194 -32.09 -8.44 -5.15
C PHE A 194 -33.45 -8.35 -4.42
N GLY A 195 -34.50 -7.86 -5.10
CA GLY A 195 -35.84 -7.64 -4.54
C GLY A 195 -35.88 -6.60 -3.41
N ARG A 196 -34.82 -5.82 -3.24
CA ARG A 196 -34.66 -4.69 -2.31
C ARG A 196 -33.43 -3.89 -2.70
N ARG A 197 -33.26 -2.70 -2.10
CA ARG A 197 -32.06 -1.87 -2.32
C ARG A 197 -30.80 -2.62 -1.89
N ALA A 198 -29.82 -2.67 -2.78
CA ALA A 198 -28.49 -3.21 -2.52
C ALA A 198 -27.42 -2.14 -2.79
N GLY A 199 -26.25 -2.34 -2.20
CA GLY A 199 -25.12 -1.45 -2.34
C GLY A 199 -23.78 -2.17 -2.24
N LEU A 200 -22.72 -1.41 -2.48
CA LEU A 200 -21.35 -1.87 -2.23
C LEU A 200 -21.03 -1.73 -0.75
N THR A 201 -20.44 -2.78 -0.16
CA THR A 201 -20.18 -2.82 1.27
C THR A 201 -19.14 -1.81 1.71
N VAL A 202 -19.37 -1.22 2.89
CA VAL A 202 -18.39 -0.39 3.60
C VAL A 202 -17.42 -1.24 4.42
N SER A 203 -17.82 -2.46 4.81
CA SER A 203 -17.05 -3.38 5.66
C SER A 203 -17.59 -4.82 5.57
N GLY A 204 -16.72 -5.82 5.71
CA GLY A 204 -17.07 -7.23 5.82
C GLY A 204 -17.29 -7.74 7.25
N GLN A 205 -17.16 -6.86 8.25
CA GLN A 205 -17.07 -7.21 9.67
C GLN A 205 -18.26 -8.07 10.15
N LEU A 206 -19.51 -7.66 9.90
CA LEU A 206 -20.68 -8.40 10.37
C LEU A 206 -20.75 -9.84 9.83
N GLN A 207 -20.25 -10.07 8.61
CA GLN A 207 -20.15 -11.42 8.06
C GLN A 207 -18.94 -12.16 8.64
N ALA A 208 -17.83 -11.48 8.91
CA ALA A 208 -16.67 -12.07 9.58
C ALA A 208 -17.04 -12.57 10.98
N GLU A 209 -17.89 -11.87 11.74
CA GLU A 209 -18.40 -12.32 13.04
C GLU A 209 -19.12 -13.67 12.95
N VAL A 210 -19.96 -13.87 11.93
CA VAL A 210 -20.66 -15.15 11.68
C VAL A 210 -19.65 -16.28 11.45
N TYR A 211 -18.58 -16.02 10.68
CA TYR A 211 -17.54 -17.02 10.42
C TYR A 211 -16.64 -17.26 11.64
N ALA A 212 -16.33 -16.24 12.43
CA ALA A 212 -15.53 -16.36 13.65
C ALA A 212 -16.21 -17.30 14.66
N MET A 213 -17.55 -17.26 14.76
CA MET A 213 -18.31 -18.20 15.58
C MET A 213 -18.20 -19.68 15.12
N ALA A 214 -17.85 -19.93 13.86
CA ALA A 214 -17.70 -21.28 13.31
C ALA A 214 -16.24 -21.75 13.23
N LEU A 215 -15.31 -20.84 12.95
CA LEU A 215 -13.91 -21.14 12.63
C LEU A 215 -12.92 -20.62 13.68
N GLY A 216 -13.40 -19.93 14.71
CA GLY A 216 -12.59 -19.36 15.80
C GLY A 216 -11.91 -18.07 15.39
N ARG A 217 -11.00 -18.11 14.39
CA ARG A 217 -10.21 -16.96 13.94
C ARG A 217 -10.31 -16.83 12.42
N VAL A 218 -10.78 -15.68 11.95
CA VAL A 218 -10.92 -15.42 10.51
C VAL A 218 -10.41 -14.03 10.17
N TYR A 219 -10.11 -13.80 8.90
CA TYR A 219 -9.87 -12.45 8.41
C TYR A 219 -10.43 -12.28 7.00
N THR A 220 -10.92 -11.08 6.70
CA THR A 220 -11.20 -10.65 5.34
C THR A 220 -9.97 -9.95 4.77
N PHE A 221 -9.82 -10.01 3.45
CA PHE A 221 -8.93 -9.12 2.71
C PHE A 221 -9.59 -8.85 1.37
N GLY A 222 -10.27 -7.71 1.26
CA GLY A 222 -11.11 -7.39 0.12
C GLY A 222 -11.34 -5.90 -0.08
N PRO A 223 -11.91 -5.52 -1.23
CA PRO A 223 -12.26 -4.13 -1.51
C PRO A 223 -13.48 -3.70 -0.70
N THR A 224 -13.48 -2.44 -0.26
CA THR A 224 -14.61 -1.76 0.39
C THR A 224 -14.78 -0.36 -0.17
N PHE A 225 -15.97 0.21 0.03
CA PHE A 225 -16.41 1.38 -0.71
C PHE A 225 -17.07 2.40 0.21
N ARG A 226 -16.79 3.68 0.01
CA ARG A 226 -17.46 4.80 0.69
C ARG A 226 -17.89 5.83 -0.34
N ALA A 227 -19.17 6.22 -0.33
CA ALA A 227 -19.73 7.15 -1.30
C ALA A 227 -19.76 8.61 -0.82
N GLU A 228 -19.13 8.89 0.33
CA GLU A 228 -18.97 10.24 0.84
C GLU A 228 -18.28 11.16 -0.19
N ASN A 229 -18.79 12.37 -0.36
CA ASN A 229 -18.19 13.36 -1.25
C ASN A 229 -16.98 14.05 -0.59
N SER A 230 -15.94 13.26 -0.30
CA SER A 230 -14.71 13.69 0.35
C SER A 230 -13.54 13.74 -0.63
N ASN A 231 -13.16 14.95 -1.07
CA ASN A 231 -12.00 15.16 -1.95
C ASN A 231 -10.79 15.66 -1.16
N THR A 232 -10.11 14.74 -0.48
CA THR A 232 -8.91 15.04 0.31
C THR A 232 -7.72 14.18 -0.13
N SER A 233 -6.53 14.45 0.39
CA SER A 233 -5.32 13.69 0.06
C SER A 233 -5.27 12.27 0.64
N ARG A 234 -6.24 11.89 1.48
CA ARG A 234 -6.23 10.63 2.26
C ARG A 234 -7.43 9.72 2.01
N HIS A 235 -8.50 10.22 1.39
CA HIS A 235 -9.73 9.44 1.18
C HIS A 235 -9.81 8.86 -0.24
N LEU A 236 -10.31 7.63 -0.34
CA LEU A 236 -10.61 6.95 -1.59
C LEU A 236 -12.04 6.41 -1.52
N ALA A 237 -12.77 6.49 -2.63
CA ALA A 237 -14.10 5.91 -2.73
C ALA A 237 -14.08 4.37 -2.81
N GLU A 238 -12.96 3.80 -3.29
CA GLU A 238 -12.67 2.37 -3.31
C GLU A 238 -11.29 2.15 -2.69
N PHE A 239 -11.22 1.32 -1.67
CA PHE A 239 -9.99 0.95 -0.98
C PHE A 239 -10.06 -0.51 -0.55
N TRP A 240 -8.99 -1.00 0.07
CA TRP A 240 -8.90 -2.39 0.52
C TRP A 240 -8.78 -2.41 2.02
N MET A 241 -9.61 -3.24 2.67
CA MET A 241 -9.54 -3.48 4.11
C MET A 241 -9.09 -4.90 4.40
N VAL A 242 -8.48 -5.03 5.57
CA VAL A 242 -8.08 -6.29 6.18
C VAL A 242 -8.75 -6.33 7.54
N GLU A 243 -9.72 -7.23 7.70
CA GLU A 243 -10.63 -7.22 8.85
C GLU A 243 -10.53 -8.57 9.56
N PRO A 244 -9.64 -8.72 10.56
CA PRO A 244 -9.58 -9.92 11.39
C PRO A 244 -10.70 -9.93 12.43
N GLU A 245 -11.28 -11.11 12.65
CA GLU A 245 -12.33 -11.34 13.64
C GLU A 245 -12.05 -12.63 14.42
N MET A 246 -12.18 -12.57 15.75
CA MET A 246 -11.64 -13.60 16.64
C MET A 246 -12.62 -13.92 17.79
N ALA A 247 -13.17 -15.13 17.78
CA ALA A 247 -13.94 -15.64 18.91
C ALA A 247 -13.06 -15.77 20.16
N PHE A 248 -13.63 -15.45 21.32
CA PHE A 248 -12.96 -15.47 22.64
C PHE A 248 -11.79 -14.48 22.78
N CYS A 249 -11.70 -13.46 21.92
CA CYS A 249 -10.74 -12.37 22.01
C CYS A 249 -11.43 -11.13 22.60
N ASP A 250 -10.92 -10.62 23.72
CA ASP A 250 -11.37 -9.35 24.28
C ASP A 250 -10.58 -8.16 23.68
N LEU A 251 -10.85 -6.94 24.16
CA LEU A 251 -10.17 -5.74 23.65
C LEU A 251 -8.65 -5.79 23.84
N ALA A 252 -8.16 -6.40 24.92
CA ALA A 252 -6.73 -6.53 25.18
C ALA A 252 -6.07 -7.47 24.16
N CYS A 253 -6.68 -8.63 23.94
CA CYS A 253 -6.29 -9.55 22.88
C CYS A 253 -6.31 -8.88 21.50
N ASN A 254 -7.34 -8.08 21.20
CA ASN A 254 -7.45 -7.38 19.92
C ASN A 254 -6.29 -6.39 19.71
N MET A 255 -5.93 -5.61 20.74
CA MET A 255 -4.77 -4.71 20.72
C MET A 255 -3.47 -5.47 20.46
N ASP A 256 -3.26 -6.59 21.14
CA ASP A 256 -2.04 -7.40 21.00
C ASP A 256 -1.89 -7.95 19.58
N VAL A 257 -2.98 -8.43 18.97
CA VAL A 257 -2.99 -8.94 17.59
C VAL A 257 -2.73 -7.83 16.59
N ALA A 258 -3.37 -6.68 16.74
CA ALA A 258 -3.20 -5.56 15.82
C ALA A 258 -1.77 -4.98 15.87
N GLU A 259 -1.22 -4.80 17.07
CA GLU A 259 0.18 -4.39 17.28
C GLU A 259 1.15 -5.40 16.65
N SER A 260 0.95 -6.70 16.90
CA SER A 260 1.80 -7.78 16.36
C SER A 260 1.75 -7.85 14.84
N LEU A 261 0.56 -7.71 14.23
CA LEU A 261 0.40 -7.67 12.78
C LEU A 261 1.22 -6.53 12.17
N ILE A 262 1.04 -5.31 12.68
CA ILE A 262 1.72 -4.11 12.16
C ILE A 262 3.25 -4.27 12.27
N GLN A 263 3.76 -4.65 13.43
CA GLN A 263 5.20 -4.86 13.63
C GLN A 263 5.76 -5.96 12.72
N THR A 264 5.02 -7.05 12.53
CA THR A 264 5.44 -8.16 11.66
C THR A 264 5.53 -7.73 10.19
N VAL A 265 4.51 -7.06 9.66
CA VAL A 265 4.50 -6.67 8.25
C VAL A 265 5.51 -5.56 7.94
N ILE A 266 5.78 -4.66 8.89
CA ILE A 266 6.86 -3.67 8.77
C ILE A 266 8.22 -4.37 8.77
N SER A 267 8.45 -5.30 9.69
CA SER A 267 9.71 -6.06 9.75
C SER A 267 9.97 -6.80 8.44
N LYS A 268 8.94 -7.44 7.89
CA LYS A 268 9.04 -8.15 6.60
C LYS A 268 9.48 -7.23 5.45
N ILE A 269 8.96 -6.01 5.35
CA ILE A 269 9.37 -5.11 4.27
C ILE A 269 10.76 -4.50 4.49
N LEU A 270 11.18 -4.29 5.74
CA LEU A 270 12.54 -3.87 6.08
C LEU A 270 13.55 -4.93 5.59
N ASP A 271 13.24 -6.21 5.79
CA ASP A 271 14.10 -7.32 5.37
C ASP A 271 14.04 -7.60 3.86
N SER A 272 12.85 -7.60 3.27
CA SER A 272 12.65 -8.11 1.90
C SER A 272 12.71 -7.04 0.81
N CYS A 273 12.52 -5.76 1.17
CA CYS A 273 12.43 -4.63 0.23
C CYS A 273 13.37 -3.44 0.56
N PRO A 274 14.62 -3.64 0.99
CA PRO A 274 15.48 -2.54 1.44
C PRO A 274 15.77 -1.51 0.34
N ASP A 275 15.95 -1.93 -0.91
CA ASP A 275 16.23 -1.01 -2.02
C ASP A 275 15.06 -0.06 -2.30
N ASP A 276 13.83 -0.59 -2.24
CA ASP A 276 12.60 0.16 -2.46
C ASP A 276 12.36 1.13 -1.29
N LEU A 277 12.57 0.71 -0.05
CA LEU A 277 12.48 1.59 1.12
C LEU A 277 13.53 2.71 1.09
N ASN A 278 14.77 2.38 0.72
CA ASN A 278 15.86 3.36 0.59
C ASN A 278 15.58 4.41 -0.49
N LEU A 279 14.84 4.06 -1.56
CA LEU A 279 14.38 5.03 -2.54
C LEU A 279 13.46 6.08 -1.87
N PHE A 280 12.49 5.64 -1.08
CA PHE A 280 11.56 6.55 -0.39
C PHE A 280 12.26 7.37 0.68
N ASP A 281 13.14 6.75 1.47
CA ASP A 281 13.92 7.44 2.49
C ASP A 281 14.73 8.60 1.89
N ARG A 282 15.39 8.38 0.75
CA ARG A 282 16.23 9.41 0.13
C ARG A 282 15.43 10.52 -0.56
N PHE A 283 14.35 10.18 -1.25
CA PHE A 283 13.71 11.07 -2.21
C PHE A 283 12.28 11.51 -1.88
N VAL A 284 11.62 10.87 -0.93
CA VAL A 284 10.20 11.11 -0.62
C VAL A 284 9.98 11.49 0.84
N ALA A 285 10.45 10.67 1.78
CA ALA A 285 10.25 10.86 3.21
C ALA A 285 11.55 10.52 3.96
N LYS A 286 12.40 11.54 4.18
CA LYS A 286 13.67 11.37 4.90
C LYS A 286 13.45 10.84 6.32
N GLY A 287 14.19 9.80 6.69
CA GLY A 287 14.08 9.13 7.98
C GLY A 287 12.95 8.10 8.04
N LEU A 288 12.37 7.70 6.91
CA LEU A 288 11.34 6.67 6.84
C LEU A 288 11.84 5.34 7.38
N VAL A 289 13.04 4.89 6.99
CA VAL A 289 13.58 3.59 7.43
C VAL A 289 13.74 3.57 8.95
N ASN A 290 14.42 4.58 9.51
CA ASN A 290 14.58 4.70 10.96
C ASN A 290 13.24 4.79 11.70
N LYS A 291 12.24 5.47 11.13
CA LYS A 291 10.89 5.52 11.70
C LYS A 291 10.25 4.12 11.77
N LEU A 292 10.31 3.36 10.67
CA LEU A 292 9.78 1.99 10.61
C LEU A 292 10.50 1.04 11.58
N GLU A 293 11.83 1.13 11.66
CA GLU A 293 12.64 0.36 12.62
C GLU A 293 12.25 0.70 14.07
N THR A 294 12.09 1.99 14.38
CA THR A 294 11.67 2.43 15.73
C THR A 294 10.27 1.94 16.09
N THR A 295 9.34 1.95 15.13
CA THR A 295 7.98 1.41 15.31
C THR A 295 7.99 -0.08 15.66
N CYS A 296 8.92 -0.87 15.10
CA CYS A 296 9.03 -2.30 15.40
C CYS A 296 9.78 -2.58 16.72
N ALA A 297 10.67 -1.68 17.13
CA ALA A 297 11.55 -1.89 18.28
C ALA A 297 10.87 -1.62 19.63
N GLN A 298 9.68 -1.03 19.65
CA GLN A 298 9.04 -0.55 20.87
C GLN A 298 7.56 -0.93 20.92
N PRO A 299 7.04 -1.30 22.10
CA PRO A 299 5.62 -1.52 22.25
C PRO A 299 4.86 -0.20 22.05
N PHE A 300 3.64 -0.32 21.53
CA PHE A 300 2.75 0.81 21.33
C PHE A 300 2.28 1.34 22.68
N VAL A 301 2.13 2.66 22.79
CA VAL A 301 1.57 3.26 24.00
C VAL A 301 0.08 2.97 24.03
N ARG A 302 -0.46 2.53 25.17
CA ARG A 302 -1.89 2.30 25.33
C ARG A 302 -2.47 3.37 26.23
N LEU A 303 -3.46 4.09 25.73
CA LEU A 303 -4.20 5.13 26.46
C LEU A 303 -5.69 4.82 26.39
N THR A 304 -6.43 5.14 27.43
CA THR A 304 -7.88 5.32 27.31
C THR A 304 -8.18 6.67 26.65
N TYR A 305 -9.33 6.77 26.02
CA TYR A 305 -9.84 8.02 25.45
C TYR A 305 -9.87 9.13 26.50
N THR A 306 -10.29 8.82 27.73
CA THR A 306 -10.31 9.80 28.83
C THR A 306 -8.91 10.32 29.14
N GLU A 307 -7.91 9.44 29.26
CA GLU A 307 -6.52 9.88 29.47
C GLU A 307 -5.98 10.69 28.29
N ALA A 308 -6.34 10.31 27.05
CA ALA A 308 -5.96 11.06 25.86
C ALA A 308 -6.55 12.49 25.87
N ILE A 309 -7.84 12.64 26.22
CA ILE A 309 -8.49 13.94 26.39
C ILE A 309 -7.85 14.75 27.51
N ASP A 310 -7.53 14.15 28.66
CA ASP A 310 -6.89 14.84 29.78
C ASP A 310 -5.51 15.40 29.37
N ILE A 311 -4.71 14.62 28.64
CA ILE A 311 -3.41 15.05 28.10
C ILE A 311 -3.58 16.23 27.13
N LEU A 312 -4.56 16.15 26.22
CA LEU A 312 -4.84 17.20 25.24
C LEU A 312 -5.32 18.50 25.93
N GLN A 313 -6.18 18.40 26.94
CA GLN A 313 -6.65 19.55 27.71
C GLN A 313 -5.54 20.17 28.56
N GLU A 314 -4.65 19.36 29.14
CA GLU A 314 -3.49 19.88 29.85
C GLU A 314 -2.53 20.62 28.91
N ALA A 315 -2.29 20.07 27.71
CA ALA A 315 -1.50 20.73 26.68
C ALA A 315 -2.14 22.05 26.22
N GLN A 316 -3.47 22.09 26.03
CA GLN A 316 -4.19 23.30 25.63
C GLN A 316 -4.18 24.37 26.73
N GLY A 317 -4.40 23.98 27.98
CA GLY A 317 -4.48 24.89 29.12
C GLY A 317 -3.11 25.35 29.64
N LYS A 318 -2.33 24.42 30.20
CA LYS A 318 -1.03 24.73 30.82
C LYS A 318 0.12 24.75 29.82
N GLY A 319 0.04 23.90 28.79
CA GLY A 319 1.08 23.77 27.76
C GLY A 319 1.04 24.88 26.70
N GLY A 320 -0.03 25.68 26.63
CA GLY A 320 -0.21 26.74 25.64
C GLY A 320 -0.34 26.23 24.21
N ARG A 321 -0.65 24.94 24.01
CA ARG A 321 -0.89 24.38 22.68
C ARG A 321 -2.23 24.88 22.14
N GLU A 322 -2.20 25.49 20.97
CA GLU A 322 -3.42 25.84 20.25
C GLU A 322 -3.84 24.65 19.39
N PHE A 323 -5.09 24.21 19.55
CA PHE A 323 -5.79 23.28 18.66
C PHE A 323 -6.89 24.06 17.94
N GLU A 324 -7.08 23.78 16.65
CA GLU A 324 -8.13 24.43 15.85
C GLU A 324 -9.52 24.03 16.37
N VAL A 325 -9.68 22.75 16.72
CA VAL A 325 -10.91 22.22 17.32
C VAL A 325 -10.76 22.12 18.85
N PRO A 326 -11.65 22.75 19.63
CA PRO A 326 -11.55 22.70 21.09
C PRO A 326 -11.67 21.29 21.67
N VAL A 327 -10.79 20.95 22.62
CA VAL A 327 -10.74 19.62 23.22
C VAL A 327 -11.79 19.48 24.32
N SER A 328 -12.72 18.54 24.16
CA SER A 328 -13.72 18.22 25.18
C SER A 328 -14.07 16.72 25.19
N TRP A 329 -14.36 16.18 26.37
CA TRP A 329 -14.77 14.79 26.49
C TRP A 329 -16.11 14.57 25.76
N GLY A 330 -16.18 13.54 24.92
CA GLY A 330 -17.34 13.24 24.07
C GLY A 330 -17.18 13.67 22.62
N MET A 331 -16.14 14.45 22.28
CA MET A 331 -15.81 14.76 20.89
C MET A 331 -15.10 13.60 20.20
N ASP A 332 -15.24 13.53 18.88
CA ASP A 332 -14.37 12.71 18.06
C ASP A 332 -13.03 13.43 17.80
N MET A 333 -11.92 12.72 18.06
CA MET A 333 -10.60 13.33 17.96
C MET A 333 -10.25 13.62 16.51
N GLN A 334 -9.99 14.89 16.21
CA GLN A 334 -9.49 15.28 14.89
C GLN A 334 -8.01 14.93 14.71
N ALA A 335 -7.56 14.84 13.46
CA ALA A 335 -6.18 14.47 13.09
C ALA A 335 -5.09 15.31 13.77
N GLU A 336 -5.35 16.57 14.14
CA GLU A 336 -4.38 17.38 14.89
C GLU A 336 -4.11 16.84 16.31
N HIS A 337 -5.14 16.30 16.97
CA HIS A 337 -5.06 15.74 18.30
C HIS A 337 -4.35 14.39 18.28
N GLU A 338 -4.74 13.52 17.34
CA GLU A 338 -4.13 12.20 17.14
C GLU A 338 -2.62 12.32 16.88
N ARG A 339 -2.26 13.26 16.00
CA ARG A 339 -0.86 13.53 15.68
C ARG A 339 -0.11 14.11 16.87
N PHE A 340 -0.71 15.00 17.64
CA PHE A 340 -0.07 15.51 18.87
C PHE A 340 0.25 14.37 19.85
N LEU A 341 -0.69 13.46 20.08
CA LEU A 341 -0.48 12.29 20.94
C LEU A 341 0.67 11.40 20.43
N CYS A 342 0.73 11.12 19.14
CA CYS A 342 1.75 10.22 18.59
C CYS A 342 3.12 10.88 18.37
N GLU A 343 3.15 12.13 17.94
CA GLU A 343 4.37 12.81 17.48
C GLU A 343 5.07 13.59 18.58
N GLU A 344 4.30 14.20 19.49
CA GLU A 344 4.87 15.09 20.52
C GLU A 344 4.91 14.41 21.90
N VAL A 345 3.83 13.69 22.26
CA VAL A 345 3.70 13.02 23.57
C VAL A 345 4.40 11.66 23.58
N ALA A 346 3.92 10.71 22.78
CA ALA A 346 4.40 9.32 22.79
C ALA A 346 5.68 9.11 21.96
N ARG A 347 5.85 9.90 20.89
CA ARG A 347 6.92 9.77 19.87
C ARG A 347 7.02 8.36 19.26
N ARG A 348 5.89 7.65 19.23
CA ARG A 348 5.70 6.29 18.72
C ARG A 348 4.18 6.04 18.56
N PRO A 349 3.74 4.93 17.94
CA PRO A 349 2.32 4.62 17.82
C PRO A 349 1.59 4.54 19.16
N VAL A 350 0.33 4.92 19.15
CA VAL A 350 -0.56 4.96 20.31
C VAL A 350 -1.84 4.20 19.99
N ILE A 351 -2.24 3.27 20.85
CA ILE A 351 -3.56 2.65 20.81
C ILE A 351 -4.44 3.40 21.80
N VAL A 352 -5.48 4.07 21.30
CA VAL A 352 -6.47 4.74 22.15
C VAL A 352 -7.67 3.82 22.30
N THR A 353 -8.18 3.66 23.52
CA THR A 353 -9.22 2.68 23.86
C THR A 353 -10.41 3.31 24.58
N ASN A 354 -11.52 2.58 24.69
CA ASN A 354 -12.64 2.96 25.56
C ASN A 354 -13.29 4.31 25.20
N TYR A 355 -13.62 4.48 23.92
CA TYR A 355 -14.27 5.69 23.40
C TYR A 355 -15.71 5.87 23.91
N PRO A 356 -16.25 7.10 23.94
CA PRO A 356 -17.65 7.37 24.25
C PRO A 356 -18.59 6.61 23.30
N TRP A 357 -19.63 5.98 23.85
CA TRP A 357 -20.55 5.15 23.05
C TRP A 357 -21.28 5.95 21.95
N ALA A 358 -21.54 7.23 22.19
CA ALA A 358 -22.34 8.08 21.31
C ALA A 358 -21.66 8.43 19.97
N ILE A 359 -20.34 8.19 19.86
CA ILE A 359 -19.55 8.50 18.66
C ILE A 359 -18.96 7.26 18.01
N LYS A 360 -19.39 6.07 18.41
CA LYS A 360 -18.92 4.80 17.87
C LYS A 360 -20.07 3.93 17.36
N PRO A 361 -19.82 3.00 16.43
CA PRO A 361 -20.86 2.14 15.85
C PRO A 361 -21.61 1.29 16.88
N PHE A 362 -22.84 0.90 16.51
CA PHE A 362 -23.80 0.22 17.39
C PHE A 362 -23.34 -1.15 17.91
N TYR A 363 -22.43 -1.83 17.21
CA TYR A 363 -22.00 -3.20 17.52
C TYR A 363 -20.97 -3.25 18.65
N MET A 364 -20.38 -2.13 19.07
CA MET A 364 -19.29 -2.14 20.04
C MET A 364 -19.81 -2.45 21.45
N ARG A 365 -19.10 -3.35 22.16
CA ARG A 365 -19.48 -3.79 23.51
C ARG A 365 -19.44 -2.61 24.49
N LEU A 366 -20.55 -2.36 25.19
CA LEU A 366 -20.61 -1.35 26.25
C LEU A 366 -19.73 -1.74 27.44
N ASN A 367 -18.95 -0.79 27.94
CA ASN A 367 -18.12 -0.97 29.13
C ASN A 367 -18.96 -0.81 30.41
N GLU A 368 -18.38 -1.27 31.53
CA GLU A 368 -18.97 -1.04 32.85
C GLU A 368 -19.07 0.48 33.13
N GLY A 369 -20.24 0.92 33.59
CA GLY A 369 -20.55 2.35 33.80
C GLY A 369 -21.22 3.05 32.61
N GLU A 370 -21.46 2.36 31.50
CA GLU A 370 -22.37 2.74 30.40
C GLU A 370 -22.06 4.08 29.70
N LYS A 371 -20.84 4.59 29.82
CA LYS A 371 -20.40 5.83 29.15
C LYS A 371 -19.49 5.60 27.95
N THR A 372 -18.80 4.47 27.92
CA THR A 372 -17.83 4.13 26.89
C THR A 372 -18.05 2.73 26.34
N VAL A 373 -17.50 2.45 25.16
CA VAL A 373 -17.52 1.14 24.51
C VAL A 373 -16.10 0.61 24.35
N ALA A 374 -15.95 -0.71 24.29
CA ALA A 374 -14.68 -1.40 24.07
C ALA A 374 -14.18 -1.24 22.62
N ALA A 375 -13.91 0.01 22.23
CA ALA A 375 -13.31 0.40 20.97
C ALA A 375 -11.80 0.56 21.13
N MET A 376 -11.06 0.40 20.04
CA MET A 376 -9.67 0.86 19.93
C MET A 376 -9.42 1.46 18.56
N ASP A 377 -8.58 2.51 18.52
CA ASP A 377 -8.02 3.05 17.28
C ASP A 377 -6.49 3.06 17.43
N ILE A 378 -5.76 2.68 16.37
CA ILE A 378 -4.30 2.74 16.34
C ILE A 378 -3.86 3.99 15.62
N LEU A 379 -3.19 4.87 16.34
CA LEU A 379 -2.68 6.13 15.84
C LEU A 379 -1.18 5.98 15.55
N VAL A 380 -0.74 6.39 14.36
CA VAL A 380 0.67 6.32 13.94
C VAL A 380 1.24 7.69 13.55
N PRO A 381 2.51 7.99 13.89
CA PRO A 381 3.15 9.26 13.56
C PRO A 381 3.13 9.60 12.07
N GLY A 382 2.59 10.78 11.74
CA GLY A 382 2.52 11.34 10.38
C GLY A 382 1.24 11.01 9.60
N ILE A 383 0.49 9.97 9.99
CA ILE A 383 -0.74 9.56 9.27
C ILE A 383 -2.00 9.87 10.10
N GLY A 384 -1.96 9.62 11.41
CA GLY A 384 -3.15 9.59 12.27
C GLY A 384 -3.58 8.13 12.47
N GLU A 385 -4.88 7.88 12.48
CA GLU A 385 -5.45 6.53 12.44
C GLU A 385 -4.88 5.68 11.28
N LEU A 386 -4.56 4.41 11.55
CA LEU A 386 -4.04 3.41 10.61
C LEU A 386 -4.99 2.22 10.42
#